data_AF-A0A7K8CHT0-F1
#
_entry.id   AF-A0A7K8CHT0-F1
#
_cell.length_a   1.000
_cell.length_b   1.000
_cell.length_c   1.000
_cell.angle_alpha   90.00
_cell.angle_beta   90.00
_cell.angle_gamma   90.00
#
_symmetry.space_group_name_H-M   'P 1'
#
loop_
_entity.id
_entity.type
_entity.pdbx_description
1 polymer ?
#
loop_
_entity_poly.entity_id
_entity_poly.type
_entity_poly.pdbx_seq_one_letter_code
_entity_poly.pdbx_strand_id
1 'polypeptide(L)'
;AMLRARWVLPLAVGAGLEAALGRWEHRERGDAAEGLLARLPVLPAVAAASLPAPPGSGRTELSKYGLPGLAQLRSRESYVLCYDPRSRSALWVIEQLNRDTLSGASDRAACDFQEDDSVHEYHRATNADYRGSGFDRGHLAAAANHKWSQKAMRDTFYLSNIAPQNPHLNQNAWNNLEKYCRSLAKNNRNVYVCTGPLFLPRMEADGKMYVKYQVIGKNNVAVPTHFFKVLILEKESGEIELRSYVMPNSPVDDKIPLERFLVPIESIERASGLLFVPNILKRTSNLKAITAG
;
A
#
# COMPACT_ATOMS: atom_id res chain seq x y z
N ALA A 1 11.91 -66.83 50.71
CA ALA A 1 10.47 -67.04 50.43
C ALA A 1 10.16 -66.36 49.09
N MET A 2 10.07 -67.13 48.00
CA MET A 2 8.82 -67.46 47.26
C MET A 2 8.16 -66.22 46.64
N LEU A 3 7.85 -66.09 45.34
CA LEU A 3 7.54 -67.01 44.21
C LEU A 3 8.23 -66.48 42.91
N ARG A 4 8.87 -67.28 42.03
CA ARG A 4 8.36 -68.17 40.92
C ARG A 4 7.51 -67.38 39.88
N ALA A 5 7.67 -67.50 38.55
CA ALA A 5 8.05 -68.64 37.71
C ALA A 5 8.59 -68.23 36.32
N ARG A 6 8.91 -69.25 35.51
CA ARG A 6 9.81 -69.32 34.35
C ARG A 6 9.07 -69.35 33.00
N TRP A 7 9.74 -68.80 31.97
CA TRP A 7 9.99 -69.30 30.59
C TRP A 7 8.89 -70.01 29.77
N VAL A 8 8.84 -69.71 28.45
CA VAL A 8 9.17 -70.61 27.32
C VAL A 8 8.49 -70.13 26.00
N LEU A 9 9.28 -70.06 24.91
CA LEU A 9 8.89 -69.95 23.50
C LEU A 9 8.32 -71.29 22.97
N PRO A 10 7.57 -71.27 21.85
CA PRO A 10 8.13 -72.00 20.70
C PRO A 10 7.97 -71.30 19.34
N LEU A 11 8.90 -71.66 18.47
CA LEU A 11 8.95 -71.42 17.03
C LEU A 11 7.80 -72.10 16.28
N ALA A 12 7.39 -71.49 15.17
CA ALA A 12 6.97 -72.21 13.97
C ALA A 12 7.49 -71.49 12.72
N VAL A 13 8.12 -72.29 11.86
CA VAL A 13 8.79 -71.95 10.60
C VAL A 13 7.77 -71.96 9.45
N GLY A 14 7.88 -71.01 8.51
CA GLY A 14 7.18 -71.06 7.23
C GLY A 14 7.86 -70.13 6.23
N ALA A 15 8.29 -70.70 5.10
CA ALA A 15 9.30 -70.18 4.19
C ALA A 15 8.75 -69.31 3.03
N GLY A 16 9.62 -68.45 2.50
CA GLY A 16 9.78 -68.28 1.04
C GLY A 16 9.38 -66.94 0.41
N LEU A 17 10.40 -66.27 -0.17
CA LEU A 17 10.45 -65.38 -1.37
C LEU A 17 9.43 -64.23 -1.47
N GLU A 18 9.74 -63.00 -1.87
CA GLU A 18 10.79 -62.49 -2.74
C GLU A 18 10.90 -60.95 -2.59
N ALA A 19 12.01 -60.40 -3.07
CA ALA A 19 12.40 -59.00 -2.95
C ALA A 19 11.61 -58.05 -3.87
N ALA A 20 11.33 -56.83 -3.38
CA ALA A 20 11.23 -55.64 -4.23
C ALA A 20 11.60 -54.38 -3.41
N LEU A 21 12.82 -53.89 -3.64
CA LEU A 21 13.33 -52.61 -3.15
C LEU A 21 12.63 -51.45 -3.88
N GLY A 22 11.73 -50.75 -3.20
CA GLY A 22 11.16 -49.48 -3.64
C GLY A 22 11.73 -48.33 -2.83
N ARG A 23 12.62 -47.54 -3.42
CA ARG A 23 13.17 -46.29 -2.88
C ARG A 23 12.03 -45.33 -2.50
N TRP A 24 12.02 -44.87 -1.26
CA TRP A 24 11.21 -43.73 -0.81
C TRP A 24 12.07 -42.47 -0.89
N GLU A 25 11.91 -41.72 -1.99
CA GLU A 25 12.44 -40.36 -2.13
C GLU A 25 11.42 -39.38 -1.55
N HIS A 26 11.82 -38.68 -0.49
CA HIS A 26 11.10 -37.53 0.04
C HIS A 26 11.25 -36.37 -0.96
N ARG A 27 10.18 -36.08 -1.71
CA ARG A 27 10.11 -34.93 -2.62
C ARG A 27 9.18 -33.89 -2.03
N GLU A 28 9.74 -32.93 -1.30
CA GLU A 28 9.00 -31.69 -1.01
C GLU A 28 8.90 -30.87 -2.29
N ARG A 29 7.69 -30.82 -2.87
CA ARG A 29 7.30 -29.82 -3.85
C ARG A 29 6.40 -28.82 -3.13
N GLY A 30 6.88 -27.58 -3.05
CA GLY A 30 6.04 -26.44 -2.76
C GLY A 30 5.03 -26.24 -3.88
N ASP A 31 3.79 -26.00 -3.49
CA ASP A 31 2.73 -25.40 -4.31
C ASP A 31 1.56 -25.09 -3.36
N ALA A 32 1.37 -23.81 -3.01
CA ALA A 32 0.07 -23.22 -2.62
C ALA A 32 0.23 -21.74 -2.22
N ALA A 33 0.60 -20.88 -3.16
CA ALA A 33 0.33 -19.44 -3.06
C ALA A 33 -0.05 -18.81 -4.42
N GLU A 34 -0.43 -19.63 -5.40
CA GLU A 34 -1.10 -19.19 -6.62
C GLU A 34 -2.53 -19.73 -6.57
N GLY A 35 -3.53 -18.84 -6.41
CA GLY A 35 -4.91 -19.32 -6.46
C GLY A 35 -6.03 -18.37 -6.08
N LEU A 36 -5.75 -17.20 -5.50
CA LEU A 36 -6.83 -16.27 -5.10
C LEU A 36 -6.99 -15.02 -5.98
N LEU A 37 -6.01 -14.71 -6.84
CA LEU A 37 -6.06 -13.56 -7.74
C LEU A 37 -6.43 -13.89 -9.19
N ALA A 38 -6.53 -15.17 -9.56
CA ALA A 38 -6.66 -15.62 -10.95
C ALA A 38 -8.07 -16.09 -11.39
N ARG A 39 -9.11 -15.91 -10.56
CA ARG A 39 -10.46 -16.47 -10.83
C ARG A 39 -11.59 -15.45 -10.73
N LEU A 40 -11.49 -14.33 -11.43
CA LEU A 40 -12.62 -13.42 -11.61
C LEU A 40 -12.96 -13.23 -13.09
N PRO A 41 -14.26 -13.21 -13.45
CA PRO A 41 -14.69 -13.08 -14.84
C PRO A 41 -14.35 -11.68 -15.37
N VAL A 42 -13.75 -11.63 -16.56
CA VAL A 42 -13.51 -10.41 -17.32
C VAL A 42 -14.87 -9.88 -17.80
N LEU A 43 -15.35 -8.79 -17.22
CA LEU A 43 -16.46 -8.02 -17.77
C LEU A 43 -15.90 -7.00 -18.77
N PRO A 44 -16.57 -6.76 -19.91
CA PRO A 44 -16.14 -5.75 -20.86
C PRO A 44 -16.19 -4.37 -20.19
N ALA A 45 -15.13 -3.59 -20.40
CA ALA A 45 -14.98 -2.24 -19.88
C ALA A 45 -16.21 -1.38 -20.24
N VAL A 46 -17.02 -1.06 -19.23
CA VAL A 46 -18.13 -0.12 -19.40
C VAL A 46 -17.52 1.27 -19.55
N ALA A 47 -17.87 1.95 -20.64
CA ALA A 47 -17.43 3.30 -20.92
C ALA A 47 -17.59 4.20 -19.69
N ALA A 48 -16.55 4.98 -19.38
CA ALA A 48 -16.53 5.91 -18.26
C ALA A 48 -17.75 6.82 -18.33
N ALA A 49 -18.70 6.64 -17.41
CA ALA A 49 -19.79 7.58 -17.23
C ALA A 49 -19.17 8.94 -16.89
N SER A 50 -19.35 9.91 -17.79
CA SER A 50 -19.05 11.30 -17.51
C SER A 50 -19.78 11.70 -16.23
N LEU A 51 -19.06 12.20 -15.24
CA LEU A 51 -19.67 12.86 -14.09
C LEU A 51 -20.62 13.94 -14.63
N PRO A 52 -21.91 13.95 -14.23
CA PRO A 52 -22.78 15.05 -14.62
C PRO A 52 -22.18 16.34 -14.06
N ALA A 53 -22.10 17.37 -14.91
CA ALA A 53 -21.76 18.72 -14.48
C ALA A 53 -22.69 19.13 -13.32
N PRO A 54 -22.20 19.89 -12.32
CA PRO A 54 -23.09 20.37 -11.27
C PRO A 54 -24.20 21.19 -11.93
N PRO A 55 -25.49 20.88 -11.67
CA PRO A 55 -26.57 21.66 -12.22
C PRO A 55 -26.42 23.11 -11.75
N GLY A 56 -26.49 24.04 -12.70
CA GLY A 56 -26.33 25.46 -12.48
C GLY A 56 -27.30 25.99 -11.42
N SER A 57 -26.79 26.93 -10.61
CA SER A 57 -27.49 28.04 -9.96
C SER A 57 -28.96 27.85 -9.51
N GLY A 58 -29.29 26.71 -8.90
CA GLY A 58 -30.47 26.56 -8.07
C GLY A 58 -30.00 26.41 -6.62
N ARG A 59 -30.09 27.46 -5.80
CA ARG A 59 -29.86 27.34 -4.36
C ARG A 59 -30.94 26.42 -3.79
N THR A 60 -30.60 25.15 -3.59
CA THR A 60 -31.49 24.10 -3.10
C THR A 60 -31.68 24.23 -1.58
N GLU A 61 -32.91 24.33 -1.09
CA GLU A 61 -33.24 24.22 0.36
C GLU A 61 -32.54 23.02 1.05
N LEU A 62 -32.22 21.97 0.28
CA LEU A 62 -31.49 20.79 0.75
C LEU A 62 -30.09 21.08 1.32
N SER A 63 -29.41 22.12 0.85
CA SER A 63 -28.07 22.52 1.34
C SER A 63 -28.11 23.75 2.22
N LYS A 64 -29.30 24.15 2.70
CA LYS A 64 -29.51 25.35 3.54
C LYS A 64 -28.62 25.38 4.78
N TYR A 65 -28.38 24.22 5.38
CA TYR A 65 -27.53 24.05 6.56
C TYR A 65 -26.14 23.46 6.20
N GLY A 66 -25.75 23.53 4.93
CA GLY A 66 -24.49 22.98 4.43
C GLY A 66 -24.52 21.46 4.21
N LEU A 67 -23.37 20.93 3.81
CA LEU A 67 -23.15 19.50 3.63
C LEU A 67 -22.25 19.00 4.78
N PRO A 68 -22.52 17.83 5.38
CA PRO A 68 -21.82 17.36 6.58
C PRO A 68 -20.37 16.91 6.32
N GLY A 69 -19.99 16.72 5.06
CA GLY A 69 -18.65 16.35 4.65
C GLY A 69 -18.41 16.67 3.19
N LEU A 70 -17.21 17.17 2.90
CA LEU A 70 -16.73 17.48 1.55
C LEU A 70 -15.35 16.85 1.37
N ALA A 71 -14.90 16.74 0.12
CA ALA A 71 -13.53 16.31 -0.18
C ALA A 71 -12.52 17.25 0.51
N GLN A 72 -11.63 16.69 1.33
CA GLN A 72 -10.66 17.48 2.10
C GLN A 72 -9.32 17.54 1.37
N LEU A 73 -9.29 18.25 0.24
CA LEU A 73 -8.07 18.50 -0.50
C LEU A 73 -7.17 19.48 0.27
N ARG A 74 -5.86 19.21 0.25
CA ARG A 74 -4.83 20.12 0.75
C ARG A 74 -3.69 20.17 -0.26
N SER A 75 -3.38 21.38 -0.71
CA SER A 75 -2.20 21.64 -1.54
C SER A 75 -1.06 22.11 -0.65
N ARG A 76 0.05 21.40 -0.70
CA ARG A 76 1.32 21.82 -0.10
C ARG A 76 2.28 22.25 -1.21
N GLU A 77 3.49 22.62 -0.85
CA GLU A 77 4.46 23.10 -1.84
C GLU A 77 4.89 22.04 -2.86
N SER A 78 4.98 20.78 -2.44
CA SER A 78 5.51 19.71 -3.27
C SER A 78 4.59 18.51 -3.47
N TYR A 79 3.42 18.52 -2.84
CA TYR A 79 2.43 17.45 -2.98
C TYR A 79 1.01 17.97 -2.75
N VAL A 80 0.04 17.22 -3.27
CA VAL A 80 -1.38 17.41 -2.97
C VAL A 80 -1.90 16.16 -2.30
N LEU A 81 -2.75 16.30 -1.30
CA LEU A 81 -3.41 15.16 -0.67
C LEU A 81 -4.92 15.34 -0.60
N CYS A 82 -5.62 14.23 -0.47
CA CYS A 82 -7.02 14.18 -0.04
C CYS A 82 -7.08 13.50 1.34
N TYR A 83 -7.50 14.23 2.36
CA TYR A 83 -7.53 13.74 3.74
C TYR A 83 -8.83 12.99 4.05
N ASP A 84 -8.74 11.86 4.76
CA ASP A 84 -9.90 11.17 5.32
C ASP A 84 -10.02 11.44 6.83
N PRO A 85 -11.00 12.26 7.26
CA PRO A 85 -11.20 12.55 8.68
C PRO A 85 -11.61 11.32 9.49
N ARG A 86 -12.13 10.26 8.86
CA ARG A 86 -12.54 9.03 9.56
C ARG A 86 -11.34 8.16 9.92
N SER A 87 -10.36 8.01 9.02
CA SER A 87 -9.13 7.26 9.30
C SER A 87 -8.03 8.11 9.95
N ARG A 88 -8.15 9.45 9.90
CA ARG A 88 -7.14 10.41 10.37
C ARG A 88 -5.82 10.35 9.59
N SER A 89 -5.88 9.88 8.34
CA SER A 89 -4.75 9.84 7.39
C SER A 89 -5.23 10.27 5.99
N ALA A 90 -4.29 10.49 5.07
CA ALA A 90 -4.66 10.73 3.67
C ALA A 90 -5.28 9.48 3.01
N LEU A 91 -6.30 9.68 2.17
CA LEU A 91 -6.76 8.69 1.19
C LEU A 91 -5.68 8.46 0.13
N TRP A 92 -5.07 9.55 -0.32
CA TRP A 92 -3.97 9.54 -1.25
C TRP A 92 -3.17 10.83 -1.13
N VAL A 93 -1.89 10.74 -1.49
CA VAL A 93 -0.96 11.85 -1.67
C VAL A 93 -0.34 11.70 -3.04
N ILE A 94 -0.33 12.78 -3.83
CA ILE A 94 0.33 12.84 -5.14
C ILE A 94 1.48 13.85 -5.13
N GLU A 95 2.63 13.43 -5.64
CA GLU A 95 3.84 14.23 -5.78
C GLU A 95 4.42 14.06 -7.19
N GLN A 96 5.20 15.04 -7.64
CA GLN A 96 5.93 14.98 -8.91
C GLN A 96 7.43 14.96 -8.62
N LEU A 97 8.12 13.97 -9.18
CA LEU A 97 9.57 13.83 -9.11
C LEU A 97 10.17 14.09 -10.50
N ASN A 98 11.20 14.91 -10.51
CA ASN A 98 12.08 15.16 -11.65
C ASN A 98 13.50 15.49 -11.14
N ARG A 99 14.45 15.67 -12.05
CA ARG A 99 15.86 15.93 -11.68
C ARG A 99 16.03 17.14 -10.76
N ASP A 100 15.24 18.19 -10.97
CA ASP A 100 15.32 19.44 -10.21
C ASP A 100 14.84 19.24 -8.77
N THR A 101 13.76 18.47 -8.57
CA THR A 101 13.18 18.22 -7.24
C THR A 101 14.05 17.34 -6.32
N LEU A 102 14.89 16.46 -6.89
CA LEU A 102 15.62 15.46 -6.09
C LEU A 102 16.96 15.96 -5.55
N SER A 103 17.41 17.13 -5.98
CA SER A 103 18.67 17.74 -5.56
C SER A 103 18.43 18.96 -4.68
N GLY A 104 19.40 19.32 -3.84
CA GLY A 104 19.33 20.50 -2.99
C GLY A 104 19.89 20.26 -1.59
N ALA A 105 20.05 21.35 -0.85
CA ALA A 105 20.73 21.38 0.45
C ALA A 105 19.77 21.26 1.65
N SER A 106 18.51 20.90 1.43
CA SER A 106 17.53 20.80 2.52
C SER A 106 17.92 19.70 3.51
N ASP A 107 17.86 20.06 4.79
CA ASP A 107 18.22 19.20 5.91
C ASP A 107 16.97 18.57 6.54
N ARG A 108 16.93 17.24 6.52
CA ARG A 108 15.86 16.46 7.14
C ARG A 108 15.92 16.54 8.67
N ALA A 109 17.10 16.70 9.27
CA ALA A 109 17.25 16.77 10.72
C ALA A 109 16.64 18.06 11.30
N ALA A 110 16.49 19.09 10.47
CA ALA A 110 15.80 20.34 10.81
C ALA A 110 14.25 20.25 10.68
N CYS A 111 13.69 19.05 10.50
CA CYS A 111 12.26 18.83 10.36
C CYS A 111 11.74 17.93 11.47
N ASP A 112 10.69 18.39 12.15
CA ASP A 112 9.97 17.63 13.16
C ASP A 112 8.54 17.36 12.70
N PHE A 113 8.02 16.18 13.06
CA PHE A 113 6.62 15.85 12.81
C PHE A 113 5.72 16.81 13.57
N GLN A 114 4.75 17.39 12.87
CA GLN A 114 3.83 18.36 13.42
C GLN A 114 2.40 18.05 13.01
N GLU A 115 1.47 18.38 13.89
CA GLU A 115 0.05 18.24 13.62
C GLU A 115 -0.38 19.20 12.50
N ASP A 116 -1.40 18.84 11.74
CA ASP A 116 -1.91 19.69 10.68
C ASP A 116 -3.09 20.53 11.18
N ASP A 117 -2.81 21.78 11.56
CA ASP A 117 -3.83 22.71 12.08
C ASP A 117 -4.96 23.03 11.09
N SER A 118 -4.78 22.73 9.80
CA SER A 118 -5.85 22.86 8.79
C SER A 118 -6.91 21.75 8.88
N VAL A 119 -6.68 20.71 9.67
CA VAL A 119 -7.64 19.63 9.94
C VAL A 119 -8.32 19.92 11.27
N HIS A 120 -9.65 19.79 11.34
CA HIS A 120 -10.39 19.96 12.60
C HIS A 120 -9.87 18.99 13.69
N GLU A 121 -9.71 19.46 14.92
CA GLU A 121 -9.09 18.72 16.03
C GLU A 121 -9.68 17.30 16.26
N TYR A 122 -11.01 17.13 16.14
CA TYR A 122 -11.70 15.82 16.24
C TYR A 122 -11.20 14.74 15.27
N HIS A 123 -10.61 15.19 14.17
CA HIS A 123 -10.20 14.36 13.06
C HIS A 123 -8.71 14.48 12.79
N ARG A 124 -7.93 15.08 13.71
CA ARG A 124 -6.52 15.34 13.53
C ARG A 124 -5.69 14.29 14.27
N ALA A 125 -4.72 13.70 13.56
CA ALA A 125 -3.71 12.88 14.20
C ALA A 125 -2.70 13.78 14.94
N THR A 126 -2.25 13.31 16.12
CA THR A 126 -1.28 14.00 16.97
C THR A 126 -0.02 13.14 17.16
N ASN A 127 1.10 13.76 17.54
CA ASN A 127 2.29 12.99 17.88
C ASN A 127 2.07 12.05 19.07
N ALA A 128 1.15 12.40 19.97
CA ALA A 128 0.77 11.56 21.11
C ALA A 128 0.10 10.25 20.67
N ASP A 129 -0.61 10.23 19.54
CA ASP A 129 -1.26 9.01 19.05
C ASP A 129 -0.24 7.95 18.57
N TYR A 130 0.90 8.40 18.06
CA TYR A 130 1.98 7.53 17.58
C TYR A 130 2.92 7.09 18.71
N ARG A 131 3.09 7.92 19.75
CA ARG A 131 4.05 7.65 20.84
C ARG A 131 3.68 6.36 21.57
N GLY A 132 4.60 5.39 21.60
CA GLY A 132 4.41 4.10 22.27
C GLY A 132 3.46 3.15 21.54
N SER A 133 2.99 3.49 20.34
CA SER A 133 2.07 2.64 19.55
C SER A 133 2.74 1.41 18.92
N GLY A 134 4.08 1.43 18.78
CA GLY A 134 4.84 0.43 18.02
C GLY A 134 4.91 0.71 16.51
N PHE A 135 4.26 1.77 16.01
CA PHE A 135 4.30 2.19 14.61
C PHE A 135 5.19 3.40 14.39
N ASP A 136 5.89 3.41 13.27
CA ASP A 136 6.57 4.60 12.77
C ASP A 136 5.54 5.58 12.18
N ARG A 137 5.93 6.86 12.20
CA ARG A 137 5.28 7.92 11.42
C ARG A 137 5.75 7.81 9.96
N GLY A 138 5.12 6.90 9.21
CA GLY A 138 5.44 6.59 7.82
C GLY A 138 4.98 7.69 6.86
N HIS A 139 5.90 8.21 6.05
CA HIS A 139 5.60 9.24 5.06
C HIS A 139 4.90 8.65 3.83
N LEU A 140 3.89 9.35 3.30
CA LEU A 140 3.28 9.02 2.00
C LEU A 140 4.00 9.75 0.86
N ALA A 141 4.18 11.07 0.96
CA ALA A 141 5.19 11.83 0.21
C ALA A 141 6.48 11.89 1.03
N ALA A 142 7.57 11.32 0.48
CA ALA A 142 8.80 11.11 1.23
C ALA A 142 9.67 12.37 1.29
N ALA A 143 10.18 12.73 2.48
CA ALA A 143 11.01 13.93 2.67
C ALA A 143 12.18 14.03 1.68
N ALA A 144 12.85 12.91 1.37
CA ALA A 144 13.99 12.86 0.47
C ALA A 144 13.65 13.18 -1.01
N ASN A 145 12.36 13.24 -1.36
CA ASN A 145 11.89 13.61 -2.69
C ASN A 145 11.85 15.14 -2.90
N HIS A 146 12.01 15.92 -1.83
CA HIS A 146 11.82 17.37 -1.86
C HIS A 146 13.05 18.13 -1.37
N LYS A 147 14.25 17.66 -1.73
CA LYS A 147 15.52 18.26 -1.30
C LYS A 147 15.74 19.68 -1.82
N TRP A 148 15.03 20.05 -2.89
CA TRP A 148 15.10 21.35 -3.54
C TRP A 148 14.60 22.51 -2.68
N SER A 149 13.72 22.26 -1.71
CA SER A 149 13.17 23.29 -0.82
C SER A 149 12.99 22.78 0.61
N GLN A 150 13.58 23.50 1.58
CA GLN A 150 13.42 23.18 2.99
C GLN A 150 11.97 23.30 3.44
N LYS A 151 11.20 24.20 2.82
CA LYS A 151 9.77 24.34 3.12
C LYS A 151 8.99 23.16 2.53
N ALA A 152 9.27 22.74 1.30
CA ALA A 152 8.68 21.53 0.72
C ALA A 152 8.98 20.27 1.54
N MET A 153 10.22 20.13 2.02
CA MET A 153 10.60 19.04 2.91
C MET A 153 9.86 19.11 4.26
N ARG A 154 9.80 20.29 4.90
CA ARG A 154 9.05 20.47 6.15
C ARG A 154 7.56 20.15 5.97
N ASP A 155 6.96 20.49 4.84
CA ASP A 155 5.56 20.17 4.55
C ASP A 155 5.32 18.65 4.60
N THR A 156 6.29 17.77 4.30
CA THR A 156 6.06 16.32 4.40
C THR A 156 5.95 15.80 5.83
N PHE A 157 6.36 16.58 6.82
CA PHE A 157 6.30 16.21 8.23
C PHE A 157 4.96 16.56 8.89
N TYR A 158 4.02 17.16 8.15
CA TYR A 158 2.63 17.25 8.61
C TYR A 158 2.01 15.87 8.77
N LEU A 159 1.39 15.59 9.91
CA LEU A 159 0.76 14.29 10.20
C LEU A 159 -0.39 13.94 9.23
N SER A 160 -0.91 14.89 8.46
CA SER A 160 -1.86 14.62 7.37
C SER A 160 -1.25 13.86 6.19
N ASN A 161 0.08 13.92 6.01
CA ASN A 161 0.86 13.11 5.06
C ASN A 161 1.35 11.77 5.65
N ILE A 162 0.97 11.46 6.90
CA ILE A 162 1.51 10.33 7.65
C ILE A 162 0.45 9.25 7.87
N ALA A 163 0.89 8.01 7.85
CA ALA A 163 0.13 6.86 8.29
C ALA A 163 0.96 5.99 9.25
N PRO A 164 0.33 5.28 10.20
CA PRO A 164 1.02 4.28 11.03
C PRO A 164 1.63 3.17 10.19
N GLN A 165 2.95 3.10 10.16
CA GLN A 165 3.67 2.14 9.33
C GLN A 165 4.52 1.21 10.19
N ASN A 166 4.54 -0.08 9.85
CA ASN A 166 5.39 -1.04 10.51
C ASN A 166 6.86 -0.59 10.39
N PRO A 167 7.62 -0.52 11.51
CA PRO A 167 8.99 0.01 11.47
C PRO A 167 9.91 -0.72 10.49
N HIS A 168 9.79 -2.06 10.40
CA HIS A 168 10.61 -2.86 9.49
C HIS A 168 10.25 -2.58 8.02
N LEU A 169 8.96 -2.39 7.71
CA LEU A 169 8.55 -1.98 6.36
C LEU A 169 9.09 -0.59 6.02
N ASN A 170 8.82 0.40 6.88
CA ASN A 170 9.15 1.80 6.67
C ASN A 170 10.65 2.01 6.41
N GLN A 171 11.49 1.36 7.21
CA GLN A 171 12.94 1.58 7.19
C GLN A 171 13.65 0.80 6.07
N ASN A 172 13.03 -0.28 5.57
CA ASN A 172 13.62 -1.20 4.60
C ASN A 172 12.87 -1.22 3.25
N ALA A 173 12.00 -2.21 3.01
CA ALA A 173 11.38 -2.45 1.70
C ALA A 173 10.63 -1.24 1.12
N TRP A 174 9.93 -0.47 1.97
CA TRP A 174 9.24 0.74 1.52
C TRP A 174 10.23 1.85 1.12
N ASN A 175 11.27 2.07 1.92
CA ASN A 175 12.35 3.00 1.59
C ASN A 175 13.10 2.57 0.31
N ASN A 176 13.25 1.27 0.06
CA ASN A 176 13.81 0.77 -1.20
C ASN A 176 12.91 1.11 -2.40
N LEU A 177 11.59 0.97 -2.26
CA LEU A 177 10.63 1.43 -3.27
C LEU A 177 10.69 2.94 -3.49
N GLU A 178 10.86 3.74 -2.43
CA GLU A 178 11.03 5.20 -2.56
C GLU A 178 12.34 5.58 -3.28
N LYS A 179 13.46 4.92 -2.93
CA LYS A 179 14.74 5.07 -3.64
C LYS A 179 14.59 4.72 -5.12
N TYR A 180 13.82 3.66 -5.40
CA TYR A 180 13.54 3.24 -6.76
C TYR A 180 12.75 4.30 -7.53
N CYS A 181 11.69 4.89 -6.94
CA CYS A 181 10.95 6.00 -7.54
C CYS A 181 11.87 7.18 -7.91
N ARG A 182 12.78 7.55 -7.00
CA ARG A 182 13.79 8.59 -7.26
C ARG A 182 14.75 8.21 -8.37
N SER A 183 15.11 6.93 -8.49
CA SER A 183 15.98 6.46 -9.59
C SER A 183 15.28 6.60 -10.95
N LEU A 184 13.98 6.36 -11.03
CA LEU A 184 13.21 6.50 -12.27
C LEU A 184 13.15 7.95 -12.74
N ALA A 185 13.11 8.92 -11.84
CA ALA A 185 13.14 10.35 -12.19
C ALA A 185 14.46 10.82 -12.81
N LYS A 186 15.51 9.99 -12.81
CA LYS A 186 16.75 10.27 -13.55
C LYS A 186 16.59 10.03 -15.05
N ASN A 187 15.77 9.05 -15.43
CA ASN A 187 15.63 8.55 -16.81
C ASN A 187 14.29 8.87 -17.46
N ASN A 188 13.34 9.43 -16.70
CA ASN A 188 12.05 9.91 -17.18
C ASN A 188 11.99 11.42 -17.02
N ARG A 189 11.25 12.08 -17.90
CA ARG A 189 11.04 13.53 -17.85
C ARG A 189 10.33 13.93 -16.56
N ASN A 190 9.25 13.22 -16.25
CA ASN A 190 8.51 13.34 -15.00
C ASN A 190 8.14 11.96 -14.45
N VAL A 191 8.12 11.84 -13.13
CA VAL A 191 7.56 10.69 -12.42
C VAL A 191 6.54 11.21 -11.42
N TYR A 192 5.26 11.00 -11.71
CA TYR A 192 4.20 11.27 -10.73
C TYR A 192 4.02 10.04 -9.84
N VAL A 193 3.99 10.27 -8.53
CA VAL A 193 3.85 9.21 -7.54
C VAL A 193 2.58 9.48 -6.75
N CYS A 194 1.61 8.57 -6.82
CA CYS A 194 0.45 8.58 -5.95
C CYS A 194 0.59 7.47 -4.91
N THR A 195 0.53 7.83 -3.63
CA THR A 195 0.76 6.95 -2.49
C THR A 195 -0.42 7.00 -1.54
N GLY A 196 -0.85 5.87 -0.99
CA GLY A 196 -1.92 5.87 0.00
C GLY A 196 -2.08 4.55 0.75
N PRO A 197 -2.87 4.55 1.83
CA PRO A 197 -3.18 3.37 2.60
C PRO A 197 -4.27 2.50 1.93
N LEU A 198 -4.29 1.21 2.28
CA LEU A 198 -5.35 0.26 1.93
C LEU A 198 -5.83 -0.52 3.17
N PHE A 199 -7.12 -0.81 3.18
CA PHE A 199 -7.80 -1.62 4.20
C PHE A 199 -8.42 -2.84 3.53
N LEU A 200 -7.59 -3.86 3.28
CA LEU A 200 -7.98 -5.04 2.52
C LEU A 200 -8.72 -6.05 3.41
N PRO A 201 -9.80 -6.67 2.91
CA PRO A 201 -10.55 -7.66 3.66
C PRO A 201 -9.79 -8.98 3.71
N ARG A 202 -10.02 -9.77 4.76
CA ARG A 202 -9.55 -11.14 4.89
C ARG A 202 -10.70 -12.05 5.28
N MET A 203 -10.68 -13.29 4.79
CA MET A 203 -11.64 -14.30 5.19
C MET A 203 -11.29 -14.82 6.59
N GLU A 204 -12.26 -14.88 7.49
CA GLU A 204 -12.09 -15.49 8.80
C GLU A 204 -12.67 -16.92 8.83
N ALA A 205 -12.50 -17.64 9.95
CA ALA A 205 -12.84 -19.06 10.05
C ALA A 205 -14.33 -19.36 9.85
N ASP A 206 -15.21 -18.36 9.97
CA ASP A 206 -16.65 -18.48 9.70
C ASP A 206 -17.01 -18.35 8.21
N GLY A 207 -16.01 -18.22 7.34
CA GLY A 207 -16.18 -18.10 5.88
C GLY A 207 -16.60 -16.70 5.41
N LYS A 208 -16.64 -15.69 6.28
CA LYS A 208 -17.00 -14.31 5.91
C LYS A 208 -15.77 -13.44 5.74
N MET A 209 -15.93 -12.39 4.93
CA MET A 209 -14.91 -11.38 4.69
C MET A 209 -15.03 -10.24 5.69
N TYR A 210 -13.93 -9.89 6.36
CA TYR A 210 -13.85 -8.79 7.30
C TYR A 210 -12.71 -7.86 6.96
N VAL A 211 -12.97 -6.56 7.08
CA VAL A 211 -11.91 -5.55 7.15
C VAL A 211 -11.62 -5.31 8.63
N LYS A 212 -10.44 -5.71 9.09
CA LYS A 212 -10.00 -5.52 10.47
C LYS A 212 -8.64 -4.82 10.49
N TYR A 213 -8.60 -3.69 11.21
CA TYR A 213 -7.39 -2.90 11.40
C TYR A 213 -7.33 -2.34 12.81
N GLN A 214 -6.13 -2.09 13.31
CA GLN A 214 -5.92 -1.41 14.58
C GLN A 214 -6.18 0.09 14.44
N VAL A 215 -6.63 0.72 15.51
CA VAL A 215 -6.57 2.18 15.68
C VAL A 215 -5.64 2.51 16.84
N ILE A 216 -4.89 3.62 16.75
CA ILE A 216 -3.92 4.03 17.77
C ILE A 216 -4.24 5.40 18.34
N GLY A 217 -3.80 5.62 19.59
CA GLY A 217 -3.96 6.89 20.27
C GLY A 217 -5.38 7.22 20.70
N LYS A 218 -5.57 8.42 21.26
CA LYS A 218 -6.89 8.90 21.70
C LYS A 218 -7.78 9.28 20.51
N ASN A 219 -7.16 9.65 19.39
CA ASN A 219 -7.86 10.06 18.18
C ASN A 219 -8.21 8.90 17.25
N ASN A 220 -7.89 7.67 17.63
CA ASN A 220 -8.15 6.45 16.86
C ASN A 220 -7.61 6.53 15.42
N VAL A 221 -6.35 6.88 15.26
CA VAL A 221 -5.67 6.92 13.95
C VAL A 221 -5.61 5.51 13.39
N ALA A 222 -6.13 5.29 12.19
CA ALA A 222 -6.24 3.97 11.60
C ALA A 222 -4.88 3.45 11.11
N VAL A 223 -4.54 2.22 11.47
CA VAL A 223 -3.35 1.52 10.98
C VAL A 223 -3.71 0.80 9.67
N PRO A 224 -3.15 1.18 8.52
CA PRO A 224 -3.46 0.51 7.25
C PRO A 224 -3.04 -0.95 7.27
N THR A 225 -3.77 -1.80 6.54
CA THR A 225 -3.37 -3.20 6.35
C THR A 225 -2.25 -3.32 5.31
N HIS A 226 -2.27 -2.44 4.31
CA HIS A 226 -1.35 -2.39 3.18
C HIS A 226 -1.15 -0.93 2.77
N PHE A 227 -0.12 -0.68 1.96
CA PHE A 227 0.09 0.58 1.27
C PHE A 227 0.15 0.34 -0.23
N PHE A 228 -0.34 1.29 -1.01
CA PHE A 228 -0.17 1.31 -2.45
C PHE A 228 0.77 2.44 -2.88
N LYS A 229 1.44 2.23 -4.02
CA LYS A 229 2.14 3.28 -4.75
C LYS A 229 1.94 3.10 -6.25
N VAL A 230 1.35 4.10 -6.89
CA VAL A 230 1.12 4.16 -8.34
C VAL A 230 2.10 5.17 -8.94
N LEU A 231 2.91 4.72 -9.88
CA LEU A 231 3.89 5.53 -10.60
C LEU A 231 3.38 5.78 -12.02
N ILE A 232 3.32 7.05 -12.40
CA ILE A 232 3.05 7.50 -13.76
C ILE A 232 4.36 8.08 -14.32
N LEU A 233 4.98 7.34 -15.22
CA LEU A 233 6.28 7.69 -15.80
C LEU A 233 6.04 8.37 -17.15
N GLU A 234 6.41 9.64 -17.25
CA GLU A 234 6.43 10.37 -18.53
C GLU A 234 7.83 10.27 -19.13
N LYS A 235 7.97 9.48 -20.20
CA LYS A 235 9.23 9.37 -20.95
C LYS A 235 9.46 10.64 -21.78
N GLU A 236 10.72 10.88 -22.14
CA GLU A 236 11.08 11.98 -23.05
C GLU A 236 10.39 11.87 -24.43
N SER A 237 10.04 10.66 -24.86
CA SER A 237 9.27 10.40 -26.08
C SER A 237 7.79 10.78 -25.99
N GLY A 238 7.28 11.13 -24.80
CA GLY A 238 5.85 11.36 -24.54
C GLY A 238 5.04 10.08 -24.26
N GLU A 239 5.67 8.91 -24.31
CA GLU A 239 5.04 7.66 -23.86
C GLU A 239 4.82 7.69 -22.34
N ILE A 240 3.62 7.27 -21.91
CA ILE A 240 3.29 7.13 -20.50
C ILE A 240 3.36 5.65 -20.10
N GLU A 241 4.11 5.37 -19.05
CA GLU A 241 4.20 4.04 -18.45
C GLU A 241 3.63 4.05 -17.03
N LEU A 242 2.77 3.07 -16.71
CA LEU A 242 2.20 2.90 -15.38
C LEU A 242 2.81 1.70 -14.67
N ARG A 243 3.18 1.90 -13.41
CA ARG A 243 3.59 0.83 -12.49
C ARG A 243 2.87 0.97 -11.16
N SER A 244 2.31 -0.12 -10.66
CA SER A 244 1.45 -0.10 -9.49
C SER A 244 1.93 -1.15 -8.49
N TYR A 245 2.24 -0.72 -7.26
CA TYR A 245 2.79 -1.56 -6.21
C TYR A 245 1.86 -1.62 -5.01
N VAL A 246 1.77 -2.79 -4.37
CA VAL A 246 1.11 -2.96 -3.07
C VAL A 246 2.02 -3.74 -2.13
N MET A 247 2.24 -3.22 -0.93
CA MET A 247 3.01 -3.89 0.13
C MET A 247 2.16 -4.03 1.41
N PRO A 248 2.22 -5.18 2.11
CA PRO A 248 1.55 -5.33 3.39
C PRO A 248 2.21 -4.47 4.46
N ASN A 249 1.42 -3.92 5.40
CA ASN A 249 1.90 -3.16 6.54
C ASN A 249 2.46 -4.07 7.65
N SER A 250 3.44 -4.90 7.28
CA SER A 250 4.09 -5.90 8.11
C SER A 250 5.58 -5.95 7.76
N PRO A 251 6.43 -6.66 8.50
CA PRO A 251 7.79 -6.92 8.06
C PRO A 251 7.79 -7.58 6.67
N VAL A 252 8.62 -7.04 5.76
CA VAL A 252 8.83 -7.54 4.39
C VAL A 252 10.33 -7.69 4.21
N ASP A 253 10.78 -8.88 3.78
CA ASP A 253 12.19 -9.14 3.48
C ASP A 253 12.66 -8.22 2.33
N ASP A 254 13.69 -7.44 2.61
CA ASP A 254 14.22 -6.42 1.69
C ASP A 254 15.00 -6.99 0.52
N LYS A 255 15.26 -8.31 0.52
CA LYS A 255 15.81 -9.06 -0.61
C LYS A 255 14.77 -9.44 -1.66
N ILE A 256 13.48 -9.36 -1.33
CA ILE A 256 12.41 -9.64 -2.30
C ILE A 256 12.45 -8.54 -3.38
N PRO A 257 12.59 -8.89 -4.67
CA PRO A 257 12.60 -7.90 -5.75
C PRO A 257 11.31 -7.08 -5.78
N LEU A 258 11.41 -5.78 -6.03
CA LEU A 258 10.25 -4.86 -6.01
C LEU A 258 9.16 -5.28 -7.01
N GLU A 259 9.55 -5.93 -8.10
CA GLU A 259 8.67 -6.44 -9.15
C GLU A 259 7.66 -7.46 -8.61
N ARG A 260 7.98 -8.17 -7.51
CA ARG A 260 7.06 -9.11 -6.86
C ARG A 260 5.86 -8.42 -6.20
N PHE A 261 5.95 -7.12 -5.97
CA PHE A 261 4.87 -6.31 -5.39
C PHE A 261 4.06 -5.58 -6.47
N LEU A 262 4.36 -5.79 -7.76
CA LEU A 262 3.55 -5.24 -8.85
C LEU A 262 2.17 -5.88 -8.85
N VAL A 263 1.15 -5.04 -9.00
CA VAL A 263 -0.25 -5.45 -9.13
C VAL A 263 -0.90 -4.75 -10.31
N PRO A 264 -1.96 -5.31 -10.91
CA PRO A 264 -2.80 -4.56 -11.84
C PRO A 264 -3.34 -3.29 -11.20
N ILE A 265 -3.31 -2.16 -11.93
CA ILE A 265 -3.86 -0.89 -11.41
C ILE A 265 -5.33 -1.01 -10.99
N GLU A 266 -6.11 -1.84 -11.69
CA GLU A 266 -7.52 -2.09 -11.37
C GLU A 266 -7.71 -2.65 -9.95
N SER A 267 -6.79 -3.48 -9.44
CA SER A 267 -6.93 -4.00 -8.08
C SER A 267 -6.78 -2.89 -7.03
N ILE A 268 -5.93 -1.89 -7.29
CA ILE A 268 -5.82 -0.70 -6.44
C ILE A 268 -7.08 0.15 -6.58
N GLU A 269 -7.56 0.43 -7.80
CA GLU A 269 -8.78 1.21 -8.03
C GLU A 269 -9.98 0.61 -7.30
N ARG A 270 -10.18 -0.71 -7.42
CA ARG A 270 -11.26 -1.45 -6.77
C ARG A 270 -11.15 -1.45 -5.24
N ALA A 271 -9.94 -1.62 -4.69
CA ALA A 271 -9.73 -1.68 -3.25
C ALA A 271 -9.73 -0.31 -2.56
N SER A 272 -9.31 0.74 -3.26
CA SER A 272 -9.19 2.10 -2.72
C SER A 272 -10.42 2.98 -2.99
N GLY A 273 -11.24 2.63 -3.99
CA GLY A 273 -12.31 3.50 -4.49
C GLY A 273 -11.80 4.69 -5.31
N LEU A 274 -10.53 4.68 -5.73
CA LEU A 274 -9.91 5.71 -6.55
C LEU A 274 -9.91 5.32 -8.04
N LEU A 275 -9.76 6.31 -8.93
CA LEU A 275 -9.63 6.09 -10.36
C LEU A 275 -8.40 6.84 -10.89
N PHE A 276 -7.53 6.10 -11.57
CA PHE A 276 -6.29 6.59 -12.18
C PHE A 276 -6.37 6.52 -13.71
N VAL A 277 -6.70 5.36 -14.27
CA VAL A 277 -6.64 5.11 -15.72
C VAL A 277 -7.54 6.04 -16.52
N PRO A 278 -8.83 6.25 -16.16
CA PRO A 278 -9.69 7.18 -16.89
C PRO A 278 -9.18 8.62 -16.88
N ASN A 279 -8.48 9.02 -15.82
CA ASN A 279 -7.94 10.37 -15.68
C ASN A 279 -6.69 10.57 -16.56
N ILE A 280 -5.90 9.50 -16.74
CA ILE A 280 -4.73 9.51 -17.62
C ILE A 280 -5.16 9.47 -19.10
N LEU A 281 -6.12 8.61 -19.45
CA LEU A 281 -6.60 8.45 -20.83
C LEU A 281 -7.29 9.71 -21.38
N LYS A 282 -7.83 10.57 -20.51
CA LYS A 282 -8.31 11.93 -20.90
C LYS A 282 -7.20 12.83 -21.42
N ARG A 283 -5.93 12.55 -21.10
CA ARG A 283 -4.78 13.39 -21.43
C ARG A 283 -3.83 12.76 -22.45
N THR A 284 -3.82 11.44 -22.58
CA THR A 284 -3.00 10.73 -23.58
C THR A 284 -3.65 9.41 -24.00
N SER A 285 -3.49 9.04 -25.28
CA SER A 285 -3.88 7.72 -25.79
C SER A 285 -2.73 6.70 -25.76
N ASN A 286 -1.50 7.12 -25.43
CA ASN A 286 -0.30 6.28 -25.49
C ASN A 286 0.12 5.80 -24.09
N LEU A 287 -0.64 4.83 -23.58
CA LEU A 287 -0.47 4.28 -22.23
C LEU A 287 0.01 2.83 -22.24
N LYS A 288 1.10 2.55 -21.54
CA LYS A 288 1.62 1.19 -21.29
C LYS A 288 1.57 0.86 -19.80
N ALA A 289 0.76 -0.13 -19.41
CA ALA A 289 0.73 -0.61 -18.02
C ALA A 289 1.66 -1.81 -17.83
N ILE A 290 2.52 -1.77 -16.81
CA ILE A 290 3.37 -2.90 -16.42
C ILE A 290 2.70 -3.62 -15.25
N THR A 291 2.53 -4.93 -15.40
CA THR A 291 2.00 -5.84 -14.38
C THR A 291 3.03 -6.95 -14.11
N ALA A 292 2.93 -7.62 -12.96
CA ALA A 292 3.74 -8.80 -12.71
C ALA A 292 3.44 -9.86 -13.79
N GLY A 293 4.48 -10.37 -14.43
CA GLY A 293 4.40 -11.50 -15.37
C GLY A 293 4.36 -12.84 -14.65
#